data_AF-A0A382V0S4-F1
#
_entry.id   AF-A0A382V0S4-F1
#
_cell.length_a   1.000
_cell.length_b   1.000
_cell.length_c   1.000
_cell.angle_alpha   90.00
_cell.angle_beta   90.00
_cell.angle_gamma   90.00
#
_symmetry.space_group_name_H-M   'P 1'
#
loop_
_entity.id
_entity.type
_entity.pdbx_description
1 polymer ?
#
loop_
_entity_poly.entity_id
_entity_poly.type
_entity_poly.pdbx_seq_one_letter_code
_entity_poly.pdbx_strand_id
1 'polypeptide(L)'
;AYGVPATLERAVGMFAFAAWDQKRSELWLARDRFGEKPVYYGCHRGAFVFASELKALREIPGFSPSINRDALTAYFRWTNIPAPWTVYEGVWKLPPGHLLRVCTPISLNEPEAYWSPIEDAASAPRLPTGDLVLEEFEELFGRAVADRMVADVPLGAFLSGGIDSSAVVAMMQRSSTTQTRTFTVSFPGTAFDESPYAADVARILETDHTDLVATPQDALAVVPSLPTMYDEPFADSSQIPTHLVSRLAREHVTVALSGDGGDELFGGYERYRQLDRLARARGRLPSGL
;
A
#
# COMPACT_ATOMS: atom_id res chain seq x y z
N ALA A 1 -12.11 -13.69 25.16
CA ALA A 1 -11.39 -12.81 24.21
C ALA A 1 -10.06 -13.46 23.87
N TYR A 2 -9.61 -13.42 22.61
CA TYR A 2 -8.42 -14.15 22.15
C TYR A 2 -7.08 -13.49 22.55
N GLY A 3 -7.10 -12.24 23.02
CA GLY A 3 -5.87 -11.45 23.25
C GLY A 3 -5.31 -10.90 21.93
N VAL A 4 -4.33 -9.99 22.03
CA VAL A 4 -3.78 -9.29 20.84
C VAL A 4 -3.12 -10.26 19.85
N PRO A 5 -2.15 -11.12 20.23
CA PRO A 5 -1.45 -11.97 19.26
C PRO A 5 -2.38 -12.93 18.50
N ALA A 6 -3.24 -13.68 19.21
CA ALA A 6 -4.13 -14.63 18.57
C ALA A 6 -5.28 -13.96 17.78
N THR A 7 -5.57 -12.67 18.02
CA THR A 7 -6.47 -11.90 17.17
C THR A 7 -5.78 -11.54 15.85
N LEU A 8 -4.51 -11.14 15.89
CA LEU A 8 -3.73 -10.76 14.71
C LEU A 8 -3.53 -11.93 13.73
N GLU A 9 -3.35 -13.16 14.24
CA GLU A 9 -3.25 -14.36 13.39
C GLU A 9 -4.50 -14.59 12.52
N ARG A 10 -5.67 -14.13 12.99
CA ARG A 10 -6.97 -14.32 12.33
C ARG A 10 -7.46 -13.10 11.56
N ALA A 11 -6.90 -11.93 11.84
CA ALA A 11 -7.33 -10.69 11.21
C ALA A 11 -6.84 -10.66 9.76
N VAL A 12 -7.78 -10.35 8.85
CA VAL A 12 -7.52 -10.09 7.44
C VAL A 12 -8.13 -8.74 7.12
N GLY A 13 -7.34 -7.81 6.61
CA GLY A 13 -7.82 -6.49 6.20
C GLY A 13 -6.75 -5.40 6.32
N MET A 14 -7.20 -4.18 6.02
CA MET A 14 -6.41 -2.95 6.08
C MET A 14 -6.55 -2.32 7.46
N PHE A 15 -5.57 -2.46 8.35
CA PHE A 15 -5.69 -1.93 9.70
C PHE A 15 -4.36 -1.54 10.35
N ALA A 16 -4.46 -0.59 11.26
CA ALA A 16 -3.48 -0.34 12.30
C ALA A 16 -4.24 0.01 13.58
N PHE A 17 -3.75 -0.45 14.73
CA PHE A 17 -4.37 -0.09 16.01
C PHE A 17 -3.36 0.12 17.12
N ALA A 18 -3.81 0.83 18.16
CA ALA A 18 -3.17 0.90 19.45
C ALA A 18 -4.17 0.47 20.53
N ALA A 19 -3.78 -0.45 21.41
CA ALA A 19 -4.62 -1.01 22.46
C ALA A 19 -3.90 -0.94 23.81
N TRP A 20 -4.48 -0.21 24.76
CA TRP A 20 -3.96 -0.10 26.11
C TRP A 20 -4.62 -1.11 27.05
N ASP A 21 -3.83 -1.99 27.65
CA ASP A 21 -4.25 -2.84 28.74
C ASP A 21 -3.96 -2.15 30.08
N GLN A 22 -5.01 -1.60 30.69
CA GLN A 22 -4.92 -0.90 31.97
C GLN A 22 -4.51 -1.82 33.14
N LYS A 23 -4.85 -3.12 33.10
CA LYS A 23 -4.51 -4.04 34.19
C LYS A 23 -3.03 -4.42 34.15
N ARG A 24 -2.47 -4.55 32.96
CA ARG A 24 -1.06 -4.91 32.74
C ARG A 24 -0.14 -3.70 32.56
N SER A 25 -0.71 -2.51 32.37
CA SER A 25 0.03 -1.28 32.02
C SER A 25 0.89 -1.47 30.75
N GLU A 26 0.28 -2.10 29.73
CA GLU A 26 0.92 -2.43 28.47
C GLU A 26 0.18 -1.76 27.30
N LEU A 27 0.92 -1.10 26.41
CA LEU A 27 0.41 -0.61 25.14
C LEU A 27 0.83 -1.58 24.03
N TRP A 28 -0.14 -1.96 23.21
CA TRP A 28 0.08 -2.78 22.02
C TRP A 28 -0.18 -1.94 20.79
N LEU A 29 0.77 -1.89 19.87
CA LEU A 29 0.59 -1.36 18.52
C LEU A 29 0.69 -2.51 17.55
N ALA A 30 -0.14 -2.53 16.52
CA ALA A 30 -0.02 -3.51 15.46
C ALA A 30 -0.37 -2.90 14.11
N ARG A 31 0.28 -3.42 13.07
CA ARG A 31 0.06 -3.06 11.68
C ARG A 31 -0.38 -4.31 10.91
N ASP A 32 -1.28 -4.18 9.95
CA ASP A 32 -1.72 -5.29 9.11
C ASP A 32 -0.56 -5.96 8.34
N ARG A 33 -0.84 -7.12 7.75
CA ARG A 33 0.14 -8.02 7.11
C ARG A 33 0.99 -7.32 6.03
N PHE A 34 0.37 -6.49 5.20
CA PHE A 34 1.04 -5.76 4.12
C PHE A 34 1.44 -4.34 4.52
N GLY A 35 0.99 -3.88 5.68
CA GLY A 35 1.28 -2.56 6.19
C GLY A 35 0.56 -1.46 5.42
N GLU A 36 -0.68 -1.67 5.02
CA GLU A 36 -1.45 -0.68 4.27
C GLU A 36 -1.62 0.62 5.08
N LYS A 37 -1.86 0.52 6.40
CA LYS A 37 -1.92 1.71 7.28
C LYS A 37 -0.58 1.97 7.97
N PRO A 38 0.03 3.16 7.84
CA PRO A 38 1.27 3.49 8.52
C PRO A 38 1.11 3.56 10.05
N VAL A 39 2.17 3.19 10.77
CA VAL A 39 2.33 3.41 12.21
C VAL A 39 3.76 3.84 12.46
N TYR A 40 3.92 5.05 12.97
CA TYR A 40 5.18 5.64 13.39
C TYR A 40 5.23 5.68 14.91
N TYR A 41 6.40 5.45 15.48
CA TYR A 41 6.60 5.51 16.94
C TYR A 41 7.98 6.02 17.32
N GLY A 42 8.11 6.48 18.57
CA GLY A 42 9.36 6.96 19.12
C GLY A 42 9.26 7.29 20.62
N CYS A 43 10.27 7.94 21.15
CA CYS A 43 10.27 8.44 22.53
C CYS A 43 10.60 9.93 22.56
N HIS A 44 9.84 10.68 23.37
CA HIS A 44 10.07 12.11 23.57
C HIS A 44 9.89 12.49 25.03
N ARG A 45 10.91 13.09 25.64
CA ARG A 45 10.89 13.56 27.05
C ARG A 45 10.37 12.53 28.05
N GLY A 46 10.74 11.26 27.86
CA GLY A 46 10.31 10.16 28.74
C GLY A 46 8.87 9.69 28.53
N ALA A 47 8.23 10.08 27.42
CA ALA A 47 6.94 9.56 26.97
C ALA A 47 7.11 8.77 25.67
N PHE A 48 6.29 7.73 25.50
CA PHE A 48 6.16 6.98 24.26
C PHE A 48 5.18 7.72 23.37
N VAL A 49 5.55 7.94 22.11
CA VAL A 49 4.72 8.65 21.14
C VAL A 49 4.50 7.77 19.92
N PHE A 50 3.31 7.82 19.35
CA PHE A 50 2.97 7.12 18.13
C PHE A 50 1.87 7.83 17.36
N ALA A 51 1.85 7.65 16.05
CA ALA A 51 0.83 8.20 15.16
C ALA A 51 0.80 7.41 13.85
N SER A 52 -0.29 7.54 13.09
CA SER A 52 -0.35 7.07 11.71
C SER A 52 0.34 8.02 10.73
N GLU A 53 0.69 9.24 11.16
CA GLU A 53 1.33 10.24 10.30
C GLU A 53 2.47 10.94 11.06
N LEU A 54 3.61 11.16 10.41
CA LEU A 54 4.76 11.86 11.01
C LEU A 54 4.42 13.31 11.36
N LYS A 55 3.63 14.00 10.51
CA LYS A 55 3.19 15.37 10.81
C LYS A 55 2.37 15.47 12.10
N ALA A 56 1.61 14.43 12.48
CA ALA A 56 0.92 14.42 13.77
C ALA A 56 1.88 14.36 14.96
N LEU A 57 3.03 13.67 14.84
CA LEU A 57 4.06 13.69 15.89
C LEU A 57 4.71 15.08 16.02
N ARG A 58 4.86 15.82 14.92
CA ARG A 58 5.44 17.19 14.93
C ARG A 58 4.59 18.21 15.66
N GLU A 59 3.30 17.96 15.82
CA GLU A 59 2.40 18.81 16.61
C GLU A 59 2.61 18.65 18.12
N ILE A 60 3.38 17.65 18.56
CA ILE A 60 3.70 17.46 19.98
C ILE A 60 4.63 18.58 20.46
N PRO A 61 4.30 19.30 21.55
CA PRO A 61 5.12 20.41 22.04
C PRO A 61 6.60 20.04 22.27
N GLY A 62 7.49 20.74 21.58
CA GLY A 62 8.93 20.55 21.65
C GLY A 62 9.45 19.29 20.95
N PHE A 63 8.61 18.56 20.21
CA PHE A 63 9.03 17.45 19.36
C PHE A 63 9.59 18.00 18.04
N SER A 64 10.91 18.12 17.97
CA SER A 64 11.62 18.64 16.80
C SER A 64 12.75 17.68 16.43
N PRO A 65 12.43 16.51 15.86
CA PRO A 65 13.44 15.52 15.52
C PRO A 65 14.36 16.02 14.40
N SER A 66 15.64 15.70 14.53
CA SER A 66 16.64 15.91 13.49
C SER A 66 16.38 15.00 12.29
N ILE A 67 16.85 15.39 11.11
CA ILE A 67 16.79 14.54 9.92
C ILE A 67 17.83 13.42 10.03
N ASN A 68 17.40 12.19 9.81
CA ASN A 68 18.28 11.03 9.77
C ASN A 68 19.02 10.98 8.41
N ARG A 69 20.34 11.20 8.45
CA ARG A 69 21.19 11.20 7.24
C ARG A 69 21.33 9.83 6.59
N ASP A 70 21.24 8.75 7.36
CA ASP A 70 21.26 7.39 6.81
C ASP A 70 19.94 7.10 6.07
N ALA A 71 18.82 7.57 6.60
CA ALA A 71 17.52 7.50 5.93
C ALA A 71 17.50 8.31 4.62
N LEU A 72 18.10 9.50 4.60
CA LEU A 72 18.27 10.27 3.36
C LEU A 72 19.16 9.53 2.34
N THR A 73 20.22 8.89 2.81
CA THR A 73 21.09 8.08 1.94
C THR A 73 20.30 6.90 1.33
N ALA A 74 19.45 6.26 2.12
CA ALA A 74 18.54 5.22 1.66
C ALA A 74 17.57 5.76 0.60
N TYR A 75 16.99 6.94 0.80
CA TYR A 75 16.13 7.60 -0.19
C TYR A 75 16.83 7.81 -1.54
N PHE A 76 18.04 8.38 -1.55
CA PHE A 76 18.79 8.58 -2.81
C PHE A 76 19.20 7.27 -3.48
N ARG A 77 19.35 6.18 -2.70
CA ARG A 77 19.72 4.86 -3.23
C ARG A 77 18.52 4.07 -3.76
N TRP A 78 17.39 4.14 -3.07
CA TRP A 78 16.24 3.25 -3.27
C TRP A 78 14.96 3.98 -3.67
N THR A 79 15.01 5.29 -3.87
CA THR A 79 13.87 6.16 -4.20
C THR A 79 12.79 6.22 -3.12
N ASN A 80 13.02 5.61 -1.95
CA ASN A 80 12.13 5.66 -0.78
C ASN A 80 12.95 5.44 0.49
N ILE A 81 12.37 5.81 1.64
CA ILE A 81 12.92 5.46 2.95
C ILE A 81 12.24 4.15 3.38
N PRO A 82 12.94 3.00 3.50
CA PRO A 82 12.30 1.75 3.89
C PRO A 82 12.08 1.67 5.41
N ALA A 83 11.15 0.82 5.85
CA ALA A 83 11.07 0.45 7.25
C ALA A 83 12.37 -0.27 7.70
N PRO A 84 12.80 -0.09 8.97
CA PRO A 84 12.11 0.62 10.05
C PRO A 84 12.41 2.14 10.07
N TRP A 85 13.19 2.69 9.14
CA TRP A 85 13.59 4.09 9.18
C TRP A 85 12.46 5.04 8.83
N THR A 86 12.53 6.26 9.37
CA THR A 86 11.80 7.43 8.87
C THR A 86 12.80 8.49 8.46
N VAL A 87 12.32 9.57 7.85
CA VAL A 87 13.15 10.78 7.65
C VAL A 87 13.72 11.36 8.95
N TYR A 88 13.18 11.00 10.12
CA TYR A 88 13.55 11.55 11.42
C TYR A 88 14.42 10.61 12.27
N GLU A 89 15.38 11.18 13.00
CA GLU A 89 16.14 10.47 14.03
C GLU A 89 15.24 10.13 15.23
N GLY A 90 15.39 8.93 15.79
CA GLY A 90 14.62 8.51 16.98
C GLY A 90 13.12 8.27 16.72
N VAL A 91 12.72 8.16 15.44
CA VAL A 91 11.36 7.81 15.02
C VAL A 91 11.43 6.66 14.02
N TRP A 92 10.63 5.63 14.27
CA TRP A 92 10.64 4.40 13.50
C TRP A 92 9.27 4.08 12.90
N LYS A 93 9.27 3.43 11.74
CA LYS A 93 8.09 2.79 11.14
C LYS A 93 7.93 1.40 11.71
N LEU A 94 6.75 1.06 12.22
CA LEU A 94 6.40 -0.32 12.52
C LEU A 94 6.35 -1.11 11.20
N PRO A 95 7.14 -2.19 11.04
CA PRO A 95 7.12 -2.96 9.79
C PRO A 95 5.75 -3.60 9.52
N PRO A 96 5.41 -3.91 8.25
CA PRO A 96 4.26 -4.74 7.91
C PRO A 96 4.23 -6.06 8.68
N GLY A 97 3.05 -6.53 9.10
CA GLY A 97 2.91 -7.82 9.79
C GLY A 97 3.60 -7.88 11.15
N HIS A 98 3.87 -6.73 11.79
CA HIS A 98 4.50 -6.65 13.10
C HIS A 98 3.59 -6.02 14.15
N LEU A 99 3.87 -6.37 15.40
CA LEU A 99 3.34 -5.73 16.59
C LEU A 99 4.46 -5.19 17.48
N LEU A 100 4.15 -4.18 18.28
CA LEU A 100 5.05 -3.59 19.26
C LEU A 100 4.34 -3.56 20.62
N ARG A 101 4.99 -4.14 21.64
CA ARG A 101 4.53 -4.06 23.03
C ARG A 101 5.42 -3.09 23.81
N VAL A 102 4.78 -2.08 24.40
CA VAL A 102 5.42 -1.09 25.27
C VAL A 102 4.93 -1.27 26.69
N CYS A 103 5.83 -1.60 27.61
CA CYS A 103 5.54 -1.74 29.02
C CYS A 103 5.82 -0.44 29.78
N THR A 104 5.28 -0.31 31.00
CA THR A 104 5.67 0.74 31.96
C THR A 104 6.57 0.13 33.05
N PRO A 105 7.75 0.71 33.36
CA PRO A 105 8.36 1.90 32.76
C PRO A 105 8.72 1.68 31.29
N ILE A 106 8.72 2.77 30.50
CA ILE A 106 8.86 2.72 29.05
C ILE A 106 10.13 1.97 28.66
N SER A 107 9.92 0.85 27.97
CA SER A 107 10.96 0.06 27.34
C SER A 107 10.54 -0.20 25.90
N LEU A 108 11.35 0.30 24.96
CA LEU A 108 11.19 0.03 23.54
C LEU A 108 11.78 -1.35 23.25
N ASN A 109 10.92 -2.36 23.19
CA ASN A 109 11.31 -3.66 22.66
C ASN A 109 11.39 -3.58 21.13
N GLU A 110 12.14 -4.49 20.53
CA GLU A 110 12.08 -4.68 19.08
C GLU A 110 10.67 -5.11 18.66
N PRO A 111 10.14 -4.63 17.53
CA PRO A 111 8.91 -5.14 16.96
C PRO A 111 8.97 -6.65 16.73
N GLU A 112 7.87 -7.35 17.05
CA GLU A 112 7.73 -8.79 16.84
C GLU A 112 6.89 -9.03 15.59
N ALA A 113 7.40 -9.84 14.65
CA ALA A 113 6.61 -10.28 13.50
C ALA A 113 5.54 -11.27 13.96
N TYR A 114 4.29 -11.06 13.55
CA TYR A 114 3.23 -12.06 13.65
C TYR A 114 2.87 -12.67 12.29
N TRP A 115 3.36 -12.09 11.20
CA TRP A 115 3.18 -12.60 9.85
C TRP A 115 4.35 -12.19 8.95
N SER A 116 4.72 -13.07 8.02
CA SER A 116 5.75 -12.82 7.02
C SER A 116 5.31 -13.43 5.68
N PRO A 117 5.31 -12.66 4.57
CA PRO A 117 4.93 -13.20 3.26
C PRO A 117 5.88 -14.32 2.81
N ILE A 118 7.15 -14.24 3.21
CA ILE A 118 8.18 -15.22 2.84
C ILE A 118 7.94 -16.54 3.57
N GLU A 119 7.66 -16.47 4.87
CA GLU A 119 7.41 -17.67 5.68
C GLU A 119 6.07 -18.31 5.31
N ASP A 120 5.04 -17.49 5.11
CA ASP A 120 3.72 -17.92 4.66
C ASP A 120 3.82 -18.64 3.31
N ALA A 121 4.48 -18.04 2.31
CA ALA A 121 4.70 -18.66 1.00
C ALA A 121 5.57 -19.94 1.07
N ALA A 122 6.58 -19.98 1.95
CA ALA A 122 7.42 -21.17 2.13
C ALA A 122 6.66 -22.34 2.79
N SER A 123 5.65 -22.03 3.61
CA SER A 123 4.79 -23.01 4.27
C SER A 123 3.55 -23.41 3.46
N ALA A 124 3.25 -22.67 2.39
CA ALA A 124 2.06 -22.87 1.58
C ALA A 124 2.05 -24.27 0.94
N PRO A 125 0.89 -24.95 0.90
CA PRO A 125 0.77 -26.22 0.19
C PRO A 125 1.09 -26.01 -1.29
N ARG A 126 1.56 -27.08 -1.94
CA ARG A 126 1.79 -27.05 -3.38
C ARG A 126 0.47 -26.79 -4.09
N LEU A 127 0.41 -25.70 -4.85
CA LEU A 127 -0.78 -25.34 -5.61
C LEU A 127 -1.15 -26.48 -6.58
N PRO A 128 -2.44 -26.68 -6.87
CA PRO A 128 -2.87 -27.52 -7.98
C PRO A 128 -2.30 -27.00 -9.31
N THR A 129 -2.52 -27.72 -10.40
CA THR A 129 -2.11 -27.27 -11.74
C THR A 129 -3.27 -27.40 -12.72
N GLY A 130 -3.32 -26.54 -13.73
CA GLY A 130 -4.38 -26.54 -14.74
C GLY A 130 -5.59 -25.73 -14.29
N ASP A 131 -6.77 -26.06 -14.85
CA ASP A 131 -7.98 -25.24 -14.74
C ASP A 131 -8.44 -25.02 -13.29
N LEU A 132 -8.22 -25.98 -12.39
CA LEU A 132 -8.57 -25.85 -10.97
C LEU A 132 -7.88 -24.67 -10.28
N VAL A 133 -6.66 -24.30 -10.70
CA VAL A 133 -5.95 -23.13 -10.15
C VAL A 133 -6.63 -21.85 -10.59
N LEU A 134 -7.11 -21.80 -11.84
CA LEU A 134 -7.77 -20.63 -12.38
C LEU A 134 -9.12 -20.41 -11.70
N GLU A 135 -9.88 -21.49 -11.50
CA GLU A 135 -11.15 -21.45 -10.75
C GLU A 135 -10.95 -20.99 -9.30
N GLU A 136 -9.97 -21.56 -8.60
CA GLU A 136 -9.64 -21.16 -7.21
C GLU A 136 -9.18 -19.70 -7.15
N PHE A 137 -8.33 -19.28 -8.09
CA PHE A 137 -7.89 -17.89 -8.19
C PHE A 137 -9.06 -16.94 -8.42
N GLU A 138 -9.94 -17.24 -9.37
CA GLU A 138 -11.09 -16.40 -9.69
C GLU A 138 -12.04 -16.27 -8.49
N GLU A 139 -12.26 -17.36 -7.75
CA GLU A 139 -13.07 -17.36 -6.53
C GLU A 139 -12.42 -16.54 -5.40
N LEU A 140 -11.11 -16.70 -5.17
CA LEU A 140 -10.36 -15.94 -4.16
C LEU A 140 -10.30 -14.45 -4.51
N PHE A 141 -10.00 -14.11 -5.76
CA PHE A 141 -9.91 -12.75 -6.24
C PHE A 141 -11.29 -12.07 -6.21
N GLY A 142 -12.34 -12.75 -6.67
CA GLY A 142 -13.71 -12.26 -6.60
C GLY A 142 -14.15 -11.98 -5.15
N ARG A 143 -13.85 -12.88 -4.21
CA ARG A 143 -14.10 -12.65 -2.78
C ARG A 143 -13.30 -11.46 -2.24
N ALA A 144 -12.02 -11.36 -2.55
CA ALA A 144 -11.16 -10.28 -2.06
C ALA A 144 -11.63 -8.89 -2.53
N VAL A 145 -12.16 -8.80 -3.76
CA VAL A 145 -12.79 -7.59 -4.31
C VAL A 145 -14.14 -7.33 -3.62
N ALA A 146 -15.01 -8.34 -3.51
CA ALA A 146 -16.32 -8.21 -2.86
C ALA A 146 -16.20 -7.73 -1.40
N ASP A 147 -15.25 -8.27 -0.63
CA ASP A 147 -14.98 -7.84 0.75
C ASP A 147 -14.59 -6.36 0.86
N ARG A 148 -13.97 -5.80 -0.19
CA ARG A 148 -13.58 -4.38 -0.27
C ARG A 148 -14.69 -3.48 -0.83
N MET A 149 -15.76 -4.06 -1.39
CA MET A 149 -16.92 -3.32 -1.87
C MET A 149 -17.96 -3.03 -0.78
N VAL A 150 -17.81 -3.63 0.41
CA VAL A 150 -18.69 -3.37 1.55
C VAL A 150 -18.43 -1.95 2.09
N ALA A 151 -19.28 -1.00 1.69
CA ALA A 151 -19.19 0.40 2.08
C ALA A 151 -20.57 1.04 2.24
N ASP A 152 -20.77 1.83 3.32
CA ASP A 152 -21.99 2.63 3.54
C ASP A 152 -21.97 3.97 2.78
N VAL A 153 -20.97 4.16 1.91
CA VAL A 153 -20.70 5.40 1.17
C VAL A 153 -20.48 5.09 -0.30
N PRO A 154 -20.69 6.07 -1.22
CA PRO A 154 -20.47 5.85 -2.64
C PRO A 154 -19.03 5.37 -2.92
N LEU A 155 -18.93 4.35 -3.75
CA LEU A 155 -17.71 3.62 -4.07
C LEU A 155 -17.48 3.58 -5.59
N GLY A 156 -16.22 3.66 -6.01
CA GLY A 156 -15.81 3.54 -7.40
C GLY A 156 -14.45 2.87 -7.53
N ALA A 157 -13.81 3.04 -8.67
CA ALA A 157 -12.48 2.48 -8.94
C ALA A 157 -11.62 3.41 -9.79
N PHE A 158 -10.31 3.34 -9.58
CA PHE A 158 -9.34 3.86 -10.55
C PHE A 158 -9.20 2.84 -11.66
N LEU A 159 -9.40 3.28 -12.90
CA LEU A 159 -9.27 2.45 -14.08
C LEU A 159 -8.08 2.94 -14.91
N SER A 160 -7.22 1.99 -15.29
CA SER A 160 -6.10 2.21 -16.21
C SER A 160 -6.25 1.31 -17.43
N GLY A 161 -5.28 1.34 -18.35
CA GLY A 161 -5.25 0.42 -19.48
C GLY A 161 -4.71 -0.96 -19.14
N GLY A 162 -4.22 -1.15 -17.91
CA GLY A 162 -3.57 -2.37 -17.44
C GLY A 162 -4.55 -3.46 -17.03
N ILE A 163 -4.05 -4.71 -16.99
CA ILE A 163 -4.84 -5.88 -16.61
C ILE A 163 -5.28 -5.85 -15.14
N ASP A 164 -4.46 -5.28 -14.25
CA ASP A 164 -4.71 -5.30 -12.81
C ASP A 164 -5.97 -4.51 -12.43
N SER A 165 -6.03 -3.23 -12.84
CA SER A 165 -7.20 -2.38 -12.61
C SER A 165 -8.43 -2.90 -13.36
N SER A 166 -8.24 -3.38 -14.60
CA SER A 166 -9.32 -3.98 -15.40
C SER A 166 -9.93 -5.21 -14.74
N ALA A 167 -9.11 -6.08 -14.15
CA ALA A 167 -9.57 -7.28 -13.45
C ALA A 167 -10.35 -6.92 -12.17
N VAL A 168 -9.86 -5.94 -11.41
CA VAL A 168 -10.59 -5.42 -10.23
C VAL A 168 -11.95 -4.86 -10.66
N VAL A 169 -11.99 -3.99 -11.66
CA VAL A 169 -13.24 -3.38 -12.16
C VAL A 169 -14.20 -4.44 -12.72
N ALA A 170 -13.71 -5.46 -13.41
CA ALA A 170 -14.54 -6.56 -13.88
C ALA A 170 -15.20 -7.33 -12.72
N MET A 171 -14.45 -7.62 -11.65
CA MET A 171 -15.00 -8.28 -10.45
C MET A 171 -15.96 -7.36 -9.68
N MET A 172 -15.69 -6.06 -9.64
CA MET A 172 -16.59 -5.08 -9.06
C MET A 172 -17.92 -5.01 -9.82
N GLN A 173 -17.85 -4.93 -11.15
CA GLN A 173 -19.03 -4.85 -12.01
C GLN A 173 -19.87 -6.12 -11.91
N ARG A 174 -19.24 -7.30 -11.88
CA ARG A 174 -19.92 -8.60 -11.68
C ARG A 174 -20.64 -8.70 -10.34
N SER A 175 -20.10 -8.07 -9.30
CA SER A 175 -20.64 -8.10 -7.94
C SER A 175 -21.61 -6.94 -7.64
N SER A 176 -21.73 -5.97 -8.55
CA SER A 176 -22.56 -4.78 -8.40
C SER A 176 -23.92 -4.94 -9.04
N THR A 177 -24.94 -4.31 -8.45
CA THR A 177 -26.29 -4.19 -9.06
C THR A 177 -26.48 -2.89 -9.83
N THR A 178 -25.53 -1.97 -9.74
CA THR A 178 -25.49 -0.69 -10.45
C THR A 178 -24.21 -0.59 -11.27
N GLN A 179 -24.16 0.33 -12.24
CA GLN A 179 -22.93 0.60 -12.97
C GLN A 179 -21.82 1.05 -12.01
N THR A 180 -20.66 0.40 -12.11
CA THR A 180 -19.47 0.78 -11.35
C THR A 180 -18.98 2.13 -11.85
N ARG A 181 -18.67 3.05 -10.93
CA ARG A 181 -18.02 4.31 -11.30
C ARG A 181 -16.52 4.10 -11.48
N THR A 182 -15.99 4.52 -12.62
CA THR A 182 -14.57 4.39 -12.93
C THR A 182 -13.97 5.74 -13.28
N PHE A 183 -12.73 5.95 -12.84
CA PHE A 183 -12.02 7.23 -12.97
C PHE A 183 -10.66 7.02 -13.60
N THR A 184 -10.34 7.83 -14.61
CA THR A 184 -9.05 7.85 -15.30
C THR A 184 -8.53 9.28 -15.39
N VAL A 185 -7.21 9.41 -15.44
CA VAL A 185 -6.54 10.66 -15.82
C VAL A 185 -5.77 10.38 -17.10
N SER A 186 -6.05 11.15 -18.15
CA SER A 186 -5.45 11.01 -19.46
C SER A 186 -4.35 12.05 -19.71
N PHE A 187 -3.37 11.67 -20.52
CA PHE A 187 -2.26 12.53 -20.93
C PHE A 187 -2.07 12.50 -22.45
N PRO A 188 -3.03 13.03 -23.24
CA PRO A 188 -3.07 12.84 -24.68
C PRO A 188 -1.78 13.22 -25.39
N GLY A 189 -1.33 12.35 -26.31
CA GLY A 189 -0.13 12.57 -27.12
C GLY A 189 1.19 12.23 -26.41
N THR A 190 1.14 11.68 -25.21
CA THR A 190 2.32 11.14 -24.51
C THR A 190 2.39 9.62 -24.66
N ALA A 191 3.58 9.04 -24.44
CA ALA A 191 3.77 7.59 -24.44
C ALA A 191 3.13 6.88 -23.23
N PHE A 192 2.59 7.64 -22.27
CA PHE A 192 2.00 7.14 -21.03
C PHE A 192 0.47 7.26 -21.03
N ASP A 193 -0.13 7.65 -22.16
CA ASP A 193 -1.58 7.79 -22.26
C ASP A 193 -2.26 6.42 -22.42
N GLU A 194 -2.80 5.92 -21.32
CA GLU A 194 -3.55 4.67 -21.28
C GLU A 194 -5.06 4.85 -21.46
N SER A 195 -5.52 6.11 -21.60
CA SER A 195 -6.94 6.42 -21.66
C SER A 195 -7.73 5.75 -22.78
N PRO A 196 -7.17 5.47 -23.99
CA PRO A 196 -7.90 4.71 -25.00
C PRO A 196 -8.22 3.29 -24.55
N TYR A 197 -7.28 2.64 -23.84
CA TYR A 197 -7.47 1.29 -23.32
C TYR A 197 -8.46 1.27 -22.14
N ALA A 198 -8.35 2.25 -21.23
CA ALA A 198 -9.30 2.41 -20.14
C ALA A 198 -10.73 2.64 -20.66
N ALA A 199 -10.90 3.46 -21.71
CA ALA A 199 -12.18 3.69 -22.36
C ALA A 199 -12.76 2.42 -23.01
N ASP A 200 -11.90 1.59 -23.63
CA ASP A 200 -12.32 0.30 -24.18
C ASP A 200 -12.81 -0.67 -23.09
N VAL A 201 -12.08 -0.75 -21.97
CA VAL A 201 -12.47 -1.57 -20.81
C VAL A 201 -13.78 -1.07 -20.22
N ALA A 202 -13.91 0.24 -20.00
CA ALA A 202 -15.13 0.87 -19.50
C ALA A 202 -16.34 0.58 -20.40
N ARG A 203 -16.16 0.61 -21.73
CA ARG A 203 -17.20 0.26 -22.71
C ARG A 203 -17.57 -1.21 -22.66
N ILE A 204 -16.60 -2.12 -22.56
CA ILE A 204 -16.84 -3.58 -22.48
C ILE A 204 -17.58 -3.94 -21.19
N LEU A 205 -17.22 -3.31 -20.08
CA LEU A 205 -17.81 -3.56 -18.76
C LEU A 205 -19.04 -2.70 -18.46
N GLU A 206 -19.41 -1.79 -19.37
CA GLU A 206 -20.54 -0.87 -19.22
C GLU A 206 -20.50 -0.03 -17.92
N THR A 207 -19.31 0.49 -17.58
CA THR A 207 -19.11 1.31 -16.36
C THR A 207 -19.51 2.79 -16.57
N ASP A 208 -19.88 3.48 -15.49
CA ASP A 208 -20.04 4.94 -15.45
C ASP A 208 -18.64 5.60 -15.39
N HIS A 209 -18.06 5.85 -16.55
CA HIS A 209 -16.65 6.23 -16.71
C HIS A 209 -16.45 7.74 -16.82
N THR A 210 -15.55 8.28 -16.01
CA THR A 210 -15.13 9.68 -16.03
C THR A 210 -13.64 9.79 -16.31
N ASP A 211 -13.28 10.50 -17.38
CA ASP A 211 -11.90 10.81 -17.74
C ASP A 211 -11.58 12.29 -17.47
N LEU A 212 -10.42 12.54 -16.86
CA LEU A 212 -9.84 13.86 -16.70
C LEU A 212 -8.61 14.00 -17.61
N VAL A 213 -8.73 14.82 -18.64
CA VAL A 213 -7.60 15.23 -19.47
C VAL A 213 -6.70 16.17 -18.68
N ALA A 214 -5.57 15.67 -18.20
CA ALA A 214 -4.62 16.46 -17.43
C ALA A 214 -3.66 17.25 -18.33
N THR A 215 -3.45 18.52 -17.98
CA THR A 215 -2.46 19.38 -18.63
C THR A 215 -1.14 19.40 -17.86
N PRO A 216 -0.01 19.79 -18.49
CA PRO A 216 1.23 20.02 -17.77
C PRO A 216 1.09 21.04 -16.62
N GLN A 217 0.19 22.02 -16.76
CA GLN A 217 -0.11 23.01 -15.74
C GLN A 217 -0.80 22.38 -14.53
N ASP A 218 -1.73 21.43 -14.75
CA ASP A 218 -2.36 20.68 -13.66
C ASP A 218 -1.32 19.90 -12.87
N ALA A 219 -0.41 19.21 -13.57
CA ALA A 219 0.67 18.47 -12.93
C ALA A 219 1.59 19.38 -12.09
N LEU A 220 2.01 20.52 -12.64
CA LEU A 220 2.84 21.50 -11.93
C LEU A 220 2.12 22.12 -10.72
N ALA A 221 0.80 22.28 -10.79
CA ALA A 221 0.01 22.82 -9.68
C ALA A 221 -0.04 21.88 -8.46
N VAL A 222 0.19 20.57 -8.65
CA VAL A 222 0.26 19.60 -7.54
C VAL A 222 1.58 19.72 -6.78
N VAL A 223 2.69 20.06 -7.45
CA VAL A 223 4.05 20.03 -6.87
C VAL A 223 4.17 20.75 -5.52
N PRO A 224 3.65 21.98 -5.33
CA PRO A 224 3.74 22.69 -4.05
C PRO A 224 3.05 21.97 -2.88
N SER A 225 2.08 21.10 -3.16
CA SER A 225 1.29 20.39 -2.15
C SER A 225 1.88 19.04 -1.72
N LEU A 226 2.76 18.44 -2.53
CA LEU A 226 3.37 17.15 -2.25
C LEU A 226 4.01 17.04 -0.85
N PRO A 227 4.77 18.05 -0.34
CA PRO A 227 5.37 17.99 1.00
C PRO A 227 4.36 18.01 2.15
N THR A 228 3.09 18.35 1.87
CA THR A 228 2.00 18.34 2.85
C THR A 228 1.15 17.07 2.79
N MET A 229 1.09 16.44 1.61
CA MET A 229 0.41 15.17 1.40
C MET A 229 1.23 14.01 1.96
N TYR A 230 2.53 14.02 1.72
CA TYR A 230 3.44 12.94 2.11
C TYR A 230 4.32 13.37 3.28
N ASP A 231 4.35 12.51 4.29
CA ASP A 231 5.07 12.75 5.55
C ASP A 231 6.59 12.72 5.41
N GLU A 232 7.10 12.06 4.36
CA GLU A 232 8.52 11.94 4.07
C GLU A 232 8.74 11.80 2.55
N PRO A 233 9.95 12.11 2.04
CA PRO A 233 10.21 12.04 0.61
C PRO A 233 10.18 10.58 0.12
N PHE A 234 9.43 10.36 -0.96
CA PHE A 234 9.53 9.18 -1.82
C PHE A 234 9.47 9.64 -3.28
N ALA A 235 10.19 8.95 -4.16
CA ALA A 235 10.45 9.35 -5.55
C ALA A 235 9.70 8.43 -6.51
N ASP A 236 8.38 8.44 -6.38
CA ASP A 236 7.48 7.81 -7.34
C ASP A 236 6.83 8.89 -8.24
N SER A 237 6.98 8.75 -9.56
CA SER A 237 6.33 9.63 -10.52
C SER A 237 4.80 9.56 -10.47
N SER A 238 4.23 8.47 -9.94
CA SER A 238 2.79 8.25 -9.83
C SER A 238 2.11 9.21 -8.82
N GLN A 239 2.86 9.90 -7.97
CA GLN A 239 2.33 10.83 -6.95
C GLN A 239 1.36 11.86 -7.52
N ILE A 240 1.74 12.46 -8.66
CA ILE A 240 0.96 13.50 -9.32
C ILE A 240 -0.31 12.92 -9.96
N PRO A 241 -0.25 11.93 -10.87
CA PRO A 241 -1.46 11.35 -11.45
C PRO A 241 -2.37 10.72 -10.39
N THR A 242 -1.82 10.07 -9.35
CA THR A 242 -2.59 9.51 -8.24
C THR A 242 -3.35 10.60 -7.49
N HIS A 243 -2.72 11.75 -7.23
CA HIS A 243 -3.42 12.88 -6.64
C HIS A 243 -4.54 13.41 -7.55
N LEU A 244 -4.27 13.58 -8.85
CA LEU A 244 -5.26 14.07 -9.81
C LEU A 244 -6.47 13.15 -9.93
N VAL A 245 -6.27 11.83 -10.04
CA VAL A 245 -7.36 10.86 -10.12
C VAL A 245 -8.11 10.76 -8.79
N SER A 246 -7.41 10.86 -7.65
CA SER A 246 -8.04 10.87 -6.33
C SER A 246 -8.90 12.12 -6.14
N ARG A 247 -8.45 13.27 -6.62
CA ARG A 247 -9.21 14.53 -6.60
C ARG A 247 -10.47 14.41 -7.44
N LEU A 248 -10.36 13.89 -8.67
CA LEU A 248 -11.50 13.61 -9.54
C LEU A 248 -12.50 12.66 -8.87
N ALA A 249 -12.03 11.50 -8.41
CA ALA A 249 -12.90 10.51 -7.77
C ALA A 249 -13.61 11.07 -6.53
N ARG A 250 -12.93 11.92 -5.74
CA ARG A 250 -13.49 12.51 -4.53
C ARG A 250 -14.70 13.41 -4.77
N GLU A 251 -14.89 13.92 -5.99
CA GLU A 251 -16.09 14.66 -6.39
C GLU A 251 -17.34 13.77 -6.47
N HIS A 252 -17.15 12.45 -6.58
CA HIS A 252 -18.22 11.49 -6.87
C HIS A 252 -18.34 10.35 -5.85
N VAL A 253 -17.22 9.91 -5.26
CA VAL A 253 -17.12 8.75 -4.38
C VAL A 253 -16.26 9.04 -3.15
N THR A 254 -16.50 8.31 -2.08
CA THR A 254 -15.70 8.40 -0.85
C THR A 254 -14.62 7.32 -0.81
N VAL A 255 -14.87 6.18 -1.45
CA VAL A 255 -13.95 5.04 -1.53
C VAL A 255 -13.68 4.72 -3.00
N ALA A 256 -12.42 4.44 -3.33
CA ALA A 256 -12.04 3.92 -4.64
C ALA A 256 -11.15 2.69 -4.45
N LEU A 257 -11.42 1.64 -5.23
CA LEU A 257 -10.52 0.50 -5.37
C LEU A 257 -9.51 0.78 -6.49
N SER A 258 -8.29 0.27 -6.37
CA SER A 258 -7.26 0.31 -7.41
C SER A 258 -6.72 -1.10 -7.70
N GLY A 259 -5.97 -1.23 -8.79
CA GLY A 259 -5.22 -2.44 -9.13
C GLY A 259 -3.81 -2.50 -8.53
N ASP A 260 -3.45 -1.59 -7.61
CA ASP A 260 -2.10 -1.53 -7.04
C ASP A 260 -1.75 -2.82 -6.30
N GLY A 261 -0.49 -3.27 -6.43
CA GLY A 261 -0.02 -4.53 -5.86
C GLY A 261 -0.07 -5.73 -6.81
N GLY A 262 -0.73 -5.60 -7.97
CA GLY A 262 -0.83 -6.67 -8.97
C GLY A 262 0.54 -7.05 -9.55
N ASP A 263 1.32 -6.07 -9.99
CA ASP A 263 2.69 -6.27 -10.49
C ASP A 263 3.62 -6.93 -9.45
N GLU A 264 3.51 -6.57 -8.16
CA GLU A 264 4.27 -7.18 -7.07
C GLU A 264 3.87 -8.65 -6.86
N LEU A 265 2.57 -8.95 -6.87
CA LEU A 265 2.04 -10.28 -6.59
C LEU A 265 2.28 -11.25 -7.74
N PHE A 266 2.13 -10.80 -8.99
CA PHE A 266 2.23 -11.65 -10.19
C PHE A 266 3.54 -11.50 -10.95
N GLY A 267 4.46 -10.68 -10.44
CA GLY A 267 5.78 -10.49 -11.04
C GLY A 267 5.75 -9.72 -12.36
N GLY A 268 4.86 -8.75 -12.49
CA GLY A 268 4.62 -8.01 -13.73
C GLY A 268 5.72 -7.00 -14.10
N TYR A 269 6.51 -6.54 -13.12
CA TYR A 269 7.65 -5.67 -13.39
C TYR A 269 8.76 -6.35 -14.22
N GLU A 270 9.16 -5.72 -15.31
CA GLU A 270 10.25 -6.21 -16.18
C GLU A 270 11.57 -6.42 -15.40
N ARG A 271 11.81 -5.64 -14.34
CA ARG A 271 12.99 -5.80 -13.48
C ARG A 271 13.05 -7.20 -12.84
N TYR A 272 11.93 -7.78 -12.45
CA TYR A 272 11.93 -9.13 -11.88
C TYR A 272 12.34 -10.17 -12.92
N ARG A 273 11.86 -10.03 -14.16
CA ARG A 273 12.28 -10.90 -15.27
C ARG A 273 13.77 -10.75 -15.57
N GLN A 274 14.30 -9.53 -15.52
CA GLN A 274 15.73 -9.28 -15.69
C GLN A 274 16.55 -9.93 -14.57
N LEU A 275 16.13 -9.78 -13.31
CA LEU A 275 16.79 -10.40 -12.16
C LEU A 275 16.78 -11.92 -12.24
N ASP A 276 15.66 -12.54 -12.63
CA ASP A 276 15.59 -14.00 -12.85
C ASP A 276 16.54 -14.45 -13.96
N ARG A 277 16.57 -13.73 -15.10
CA ARG A 277 17.54 -14.00 -16.19
C ARG A 277 18.99 -13.92 -15.71
N LEU A 278 19.33 -12.89 -14.94
CA LEU A 278 20.68 -12.72 -14.37
C LEU A 278 21.01 -13.82 -13.34
N ALA A 279 20.06 -14.18 -12.47
CA ALA A 279 20.24 -15.24 -11.48
C ALA A 279 20.51 -16.59 -12.16
N ARG A 280 19.75 -16.92 -13.22
CA ARG A 280 19.97 -18.13 -14.03
C ARG A 280 21.32 -18.11 -14.74
N ALA A 281 21.77 -16.96 -15.23
CA ALA A 281 23.08 -16.81 -15.83
C ALA A 281 24.21 -16.99 -14.80
N ARG A 282 24.07 -16.40 -13.59
CA ARG A 282 25.02 -16.56 -12.48
C ARG A 282 25.13 -18.02 -12.02
N GLY A 283 24.03 -18.75 -11.99
CA GLY A 283 24.03 -20.20 -11.66
C GLY A 283 24.83 -21.06 -12.65
N ARG A 284 25.21 -20.52 -13.81
CA ARG A 284 26.07 -21.19 -14.80
C ARG A 284 27.56 -20.80 -14.68
N LEU A 285 27.88 -19.80 -13.87
CA LEU A 285 29.26 -19.42 -13.59
C LEU A 285 29.81 -20.31 -12.46
N PRO A 286 31.09 -20.73 -12.52
CA PRO A 286 31.69 -21.51 -11.45
C PRO A 286 31.67 -20.73 -10.14
N SER A 287 31.32 -21.40 -9.05
CA SER A 287 31.32 -20.84 -7.69
C SER A 287 32.76 -20.52 -7.26
N GLY A 288 33.22 -19.29 -7.52
CA GLY A 288 34.58 -18.86 -7.16
C GLY A 288 35.06 -17.55 -7.79
N LEU A 289 34.22 -16.86 -8.57
CA LEU A 289 34.44 -15.49 -9.05
C LEU A 289 33.53 -14.52 -8.28
#